data_AF-A0A2A4FR80-F1
#
_entry.id   AF-A0A2A4FR80-F1
#
_cell.length_a   1.000
_cell.length_b   1.000
_cell.length_c   1.000
_cell.angle_alpha   90.00
_cell.angle_beta   90.00
_cell.angle_gamma   90.00
#
_symmetry.space_group_name_H-M   'P 1'
#
loop_
_entity.id
_entity.type
_entity.pdbx_description
1 polymer ?
#
loop_
_entity_poly.entity_id
_entity_poly.type
_entity_poly.pdbx_seq_one_letter_code
_entity_poly.pdbx_strand_id
1 'polypeptide(L)'
;MTRSTFLIALAAAAATVGTIAFPAYAQEVTTSTEVRYADLNLADGAGKAQLHARIKHAANLVCGVPGQLSLSEYSAARKCARKAVAKAQPQIDLALARVGTDYAANGRLVVAAN
;
A
#
# COMPACT_ATOMS: atom_id res chain seq x y z
N MET A 1 49.60 46.21 7.25
CA MET A 1 48.88 45.77 6.03
C MET A 1 49.91 45.39 4.98
N THR A 2 50.40 44.16 5.06
CA THR A 2 51.46 43.61 4.19
C THR A 2 50.87 42.50 3.35
N ARG A 3 50.91 42.72 2.03
CA ARG A 3 50.56 41.79 0.97
C ARG A 3 51.53 40.61 1.03
N SER A 4 51.02 39.38 0.97
CA SER A 4 51.87 38.25 0.59
C SER A 4 51.09 37.30 -0.31
N THR A 5 51.49 37.37 -1.57
CA THR A 5 51.18 36.48 -2.69
C THR A 5 51.59 35.05 -2.39
N PHE A 6 50.67 34.11 -2.56
CA PHE A 6 51.00 32.73 -2.90
C PHE A 6 50.22 32.33 -4.15
N LEU A 7 50.94 32.35 -5.27
CA LEU A 7 50.63 31.58 -6.47
C LEU A 7 50.83 30.09 -6.13
N ILE A 8 50.05 29.19 -6.74
CA ILE A 8 50.52 27.98 -7.46
C ILE A 8 49.36 26.97 -7.66
N ALA A 9 49.23 26.56 -8.93
CA ALA A 9 48.81 25.26 -9.48
C ALA A 9 47.32 24.82 -9.48
N LEU A 10 46.81 24.79 -10.72
CA LEU A 10 46.27 23.62 -11.42
C LEU A 10 45.41 22.61 -10.63
N ALA A 11 44.12 22.58 -10.97
CA ALA A 11 43.47 21.32 -11.35
C ALA A 11 42.22 21.64 -12.20
N ALA A 12 42.35 21.49 -13.52
CA ALA A 12 41.21 21.35 -14.42
C ALA A 12 40.52 20.02 -14.12
N ALA A 13 39.54 20.02 -13.23
CA ALA A 13 38.61 18.91 -13.07
C ALA A 13 37.44 19.14 -14.04
N ALA A 14 37.52 18.50 -15.21
CA ALA A 14 36.38 18.35 -16.10
C ALA A 14 35.26 17.63 -15.35
N ALA A 15 34.26 18.37 -14.88
CA ALA A 15 33.06 17.80 -14.31
C ALA A 15 32.27 17.15 -15.44
N THR A 16 32.48 15.85 -15.63
CA THR A 16 31.61 14.99 -16.43
C THR A 16 30.20 15.13 -15.89
N VAL A 17 29.30 15.74 -16.67
CA VAL A 17 27.86 15.73 -16.42
C VAL A 17 27.39 14.30 -16.65
N GLY A 18 27.58 13.44 -15.65
CA GLY A 18 26.95 12.14 -15.59
C GLY A 18 25.46 12.38 -15.48
N THR A 19 24.73 12.11 -16.56
CA THR A 19 23.29 11.98 -16.51
C THR A 19 22.97 10.86 -15.53
N ILE A 20 22.61 11.25 -14.31
CA ILE A 20 22.08 10.32 -13.31
C ILE A 20 20.73 9.88 -13.87
N ALA A 21 20.72 8.76 -14.58
CA ALA A 21 19.50 8.05 -14.87
C ALA A 21 18.96 7.59 -13.51
N PHE A 22 18.08 8.39 -12.91
CA PHE A 22 17.29 7.93 -11.79
C PHE A 22 16.53 6.70 -12.29
N PRO A 23 16.69 5.53 -11.67
CA PRO A 23 15.75 4.46 -11.90
C PRO A 23 14.39 5.06 -11.59
N ALA A 24 13.47 5.00 -12.55
CA ALA A 24 12.07 5.11 -12.26
C ALA A 24 11.74 3.90 -11.37
N TYR A 25 12.07 4.01 -10.09
CA TYR A 25 11.47 3.18 -9.08
C TYR A 25 10.00 3.49 -9.24
N ALA A 26 9.27 2.56 -9.86
CA ALA A 26 7.89 2.36 -9.55
C ALA A 26 7.88 2.23 -8.03
N GLN A 27 7.68 3.36 -7.35
CA GLN A 27 7.49 3.37 -5.94
C GLN A 27 6.26 2.51 -5.80
N GLU A 28 6.45 1.27 -5.36
CA GLU A 28 5.39 0.46 -4.80
C GLU A 28 4.93 1.27 -3.60
N VAL A 29 4.10 2.28 -3.88
CA VAL A 29 3.32 2.95 -2.87
C VAL A 29 2.52 1.79 -2.33
N THR A 30 2.92 1.29 -1.17
CA THR A 30 2.18 0.26 -0.45
C THR A 30 0.87 0.92 -0.09
N THR A 31 -0.08 0.89 -1.03
CA THR A 31 -1.42 1.40 -0.84
C THR A 31 -2.03 0.43 0.15
N SER A 32 -2.32 0.95 1.35
CA SER A 32 -3.01 0.22 2.39
C SER A 32 -4.21 1.01 2.83
N THR A 33 -5.33 0.33 3.03
CA THR A 33 -6.55 0.97 3.54
C THR A 33 -7.05 0.23 4.77
N GLU A 34 -7.56 1.01 5.72
CA GLU A 34 -8.15 0.48 6.94
C GLU A 34 -9.63 0.15 6.72
N VAL A 35 -10.03 -1.08 7.03
CA VAL A 35 -11.41 -1.54 7.03
C VAL A 35 -11.90 -1.56 8.47
N ARG A 36 -12.82 -0.66 8.77
CA ARG A 36 -13.55 -0.65 10.05
C ARG A 36 -14.73 -1.61 9.97
N TYR A 37 -14.88 -2.45 10.99
CA TYR A 37 -15.96 -3.44 11.11
C TYR A 37 -16.57 -3.50 12.51
N ALA A 38 -16.32 -2.47 13.32
CA ALA A 38 -16.84 -2.36 14.68
C ALA A 38 -18.37 -2.33 14.76
N ASP A 39 -19.02 -1.94 13.66
CA ASP A 39 -20.46 -1.88 13.50
C ASP A 39 -21.08 -3.23 13.07
N LEU A 40 -20.26 -4.23 12.73
CA LEU A 40 -20.72 -5.53 12.25
C LEU A 40 -20.81 -6.55 13.37
N ASN A 41 -21.98 -7.19 13.48
CA ASN A 41 -22.10 -8.40 14.30
C ASN A 41 -21.54 -9.61 13.54
N LEU A 42 -20.28 -9.95 13.81
CA LEU A 42 -19.60 -11.10 13.19
C LEU A 42 -20.05 -12.47 13.75
N ALA A 43 -20.94 -12.50 14.76
CA ALA A 43 -21.56 -13.73 15.25
C ALA A 43 -22.53 -14.33 14.22
N ASP A 44 -23.23 -13.49 13.48
CA ASP A 44 -24.18 -13.92 12.46
C ASP A 44 -23.54 -14.02 11.06
N GLY A 45 -24.12 -14.86 10.20
CA GLY A 45 -23.73 -15.02 8.81
C GLY A 45 -23.79 -13.72 8.02
N ALA A 46 -24.77 -12.86 8.29
CA ALA A 46 -24.93 -11.58 7.59
C ALA A 46 -23.75 -10.62 7.85
N GLY A 47 -23.31 -10.48 9.11
CA GLY A 47 -22.17 -9.60 9.44
C GLY A 47 -20.85 -10.12 8.88
N LYS A 48 -20.65 -11.45 8.86
CA LYS A 48 -19.50 -12.09 8.20
C LYS A 48 -19.48 -11.82 6.69
N ALA A 49 -20.63 -11.92 6.02
CA ALA A 49 -20.75 -11.61 4.61
C ALA A 49 -20.46 -10.13 4.32
N GLN A 50 -20.96 -9.23 5.17
CA GLN A 50 -20.73 -7.79 5.04
C GLN A 50 -19.25 -7.42 5.23
N LEU A 51 -18.56 -8.06 6.19
CA LEU A 51 -17.12 -7.89 6.37
C LEU A 51 -16.36 -8.30 5.10
N HIS A 52 -16.66 -9.48 4.54
CA HIS A 52 -16.04 -9.92 3.29
C HIS A 52 -16.30 -8.96 2.12
N ALA A 53 -17.49 -8.38 2.01
CA ALA A 53 -17.79 -7.38 1.00
C ALA A 53 -16.94 -6.11 1.16
N ARG A 54 -16.77 -5.62 2.40
CA ARG A 54 -15.93 -4.45 2.69
C ARG A 54 -14.46 -4.70 2.36
N ILE A 55 -13.94 -5.87 2.70
CA ILE A 55 -12.54 -6.22 2.41
C ILE A 55 -12.31 -6.30 0.90
N LYS A 56 -13.24 -6.89 0.14
CA LYS A 56 -13.17 -6.90 -1.33
C LYS A 56 -13.19 -5.49 -1.91
N HIS A 57 -14.04 -4.60 -1.38
CA HIS A 57 -14.09 -3.22 -1.82
C HIS A 57 -12.78 -2.48 -1.51
N ALA A 58 -12.26 -2.60 -0.30
CA ALA A 58 -10.97 -2.07 0.12
C ALA A 58 -9.82 -2.55 -0.76
N ALA A 59 -9.76 -3.85 -1.05
CA ALA A 59 -8.76 -4.42 -1.95
C ALA A 59 -8.87 -3.83 -3.37
N ASN A 60 -10.09 -3.59 -3.87
CA ASN A 60 -10.29 -2.94 -5.16
C ASN A 60 -9.92 -1.45 -5.15
N LEU A 61 -10.13 -0.72 -4.05
CA LEU A 61 -9.70 0.68 -3.93
C LEU A 61 -8.17 0.80 -3.94
N VAL A 62 -7.51 -0.15 -3.29
CA VAL A 62 -6.06 -0.20 -3.12
C VAL A 62 -5.35 -0.69 -4.40
N CYS A 63 -5.99 -1.60 -5.14
CA CYS A 63 -5.43 -2.21 -6.36
C CYS A 63 -6.02 -1.67 -7.67
N GLY A 64 -7.07 -0.86 -7.62
CA GLY A 64 -7.76 -0.33 -8.79
C GLY A 64 -7.15 0.98 -9.27
N VAL A 65 -7.10 1.17 -10.58
CA VAL A 65 -6.69 2.43 -11.21
C VAL A 65 -7.96 3.23 -11.55
N PRO A 66 -8.07 4.52 -11.18
CA PRO A 66 -9.22 5.33 -11.57
C PRO A 66 -9.26 5.51 -13.09
N GLY A 67 -10.39 5.17 -13.74
CA GLY A 67 -10.62 5.38 -15.17
C GLY A 67 -11.06 4.13 -15.93
N GLN A 68 -10.96 4.17 -17.27
CA GLN A 68 -11.17 3.00 -18.13
C GLN A 68 -9.96 2.07 -18.04
N LEU A 69 -10.18 0.86 -17.55
CA LEU A 69 -9.17 -0.19 -17.50
C LEU A 69 -9.20 -0.99 -18.82
N SER A 70 -8.03 -1.21 -19.41
CA SER A 70 -7.86 -2.26 -20.41
C SER A 70 -8.03 -3.65 -19.79
N LEU A 71 -8.27 -4.66 -20.62
CA LEU A 71 -8.48 -6.04 -20.16
C LEU A 71 -7.27 -6.58 -19.36
N SER A 72 -6.06 -6.19 -19.75
CA SER A 72 -4.81 -6.56 -19.07
C SER A 72 -4.71 -5.89 -17.69
N GLU A 73 -5.02 -4.60 -17.58
CA GLU A 73 -5.04 -3.86 -16.32
C GLU A 73 -6.11 -4.40 -15.37
N TYR A 74 -7.29 -4.73 -15.88
CA TYR A 74 -8.34 -5.38 -15.10
C TYR A 74 -7.85 -6.72 -14.53
N SER A 75 -7.17 -7.54 -15.35
CA SER A 75 -6.61 -8.81 -14.90
C SER A 75 -5.55 -8.62 -13.82
N ALA A 76 -4.72 -7.58 -13.93
CA ALA A 76 -3.68 -7.24 -12.97
C ALA A 76 -4.29 -6.75 -11.64
N ALA A 77 -5.27 -5.86 -11.70
CA ALA A 77 -6.02 -5.36 -10.54
C ALA A 77 -6.71 -6.51 -9.79
N ARG A 78 -7.31 -7.47 -10.51
CA ARG A 78 -7.91 -8.68 -9.91
C ARG A 78 -6.88 -9.57 -9.22
N LYS A 79 -5.70 -9.74 -9.80
CA LYS A 79 -4.59 -10.49 -9.17
C LYS A 79 -4.11 -9.78 -7.90
N CYS A 80 -3.94 -8.47 -7.94
CA CYS A 80 -3.58 -7.66 -6.77
C CYS A 80 -4.64 -7.80 -5.66
N ALA A 81 -5.92 -7.62 -5.99
CA ALA A 81 -6.99 -7.71 -5.00
C ALA A 81 -7.04 -9.09 -4.32
N ARG A 82 -6.81 -10.18 -5.07
CA ARG A 82 -6.71 -11.53 -4.49
C ARG A 82 -5.53 -11.68 -3.52
N LYS A 83 -4.37 -11.13 -3.87
CA LYS A 83 -3.19 -11.13 -2.99
C LYS A 83 -3.44 -10.30 -1.73
N ALA A 84 -4.02 -9.11 -1.88
CA ALA A 84 -4.35 -8.22 -0.78
C ALA A 84 -5.32 -8.88 0.22
N VAL A 85 -6.37 -9.55 -0.29
CA VAL A 85 -7.30 -10.33 0.55
C VAL A 85 -6.57 -11.49 1.23
N ALA A 86 -5.74 -12.25 0.51
CA ALA A 86 -5.00 -13.37 1.10
C ALA A 86 -4.06 -12.93 2.22
N LYS A 87 -3.44 -11.75 2.10
CA LYS A 87 -2.64 -11.13 3.16
C LYS A 87 -3.45 -10.68 4.37
N ALA A 88 -4.69 -10.24 4.14
CA ALA A 88 -5.62 -9.86 5.20
C ALA A 88 -6.24 -11.08 5.91
N GLN A 89 -6.23 -12.27 5.28
CA GLN A 89 -6.84 -13.49 5.80
C GLN A 89 -6.51 -13.83 7.26
N PRO A 90 -5.24 -13.82 7.74
CA PRO A 90 -4.96 -14.10 9.15
C PRO A 90 -5.59 -13.08 10.10
N GLN A 91 -5.72 -11.81 9.68
CA GLN A 91 -6.38 -10.80 10.48
C GLN A 91 -7.92 -11.02 10.49
N ILE A 92 -8.48 -11.51 9.38
CA ILE A 92 -9.90 -11.90 9.29
C ILE A 92 -10.18 -13.07 10.24
N ASP A 93 -9.36 -14.12 10.18
CA ASP A 93 -9.51 -15.29 11.02
C ASP A 93 -9.40 -14.92 12.51
N LEU A 94 -8.47 -14.03 12.85
CA LEU A 94 -8.35 -13.48 14.20
C LEU A 94 -9.59 -12.66 14.61
N ALA A 95 -10.15 -11.86 13.70
CA ALA A 95 -11.38 -11.10 13.96
C ALA A 95 -12.58 -12.02 14.19
N LEU A 96 -12.68 -13.10 13.42
CA LEU A 96 -13.73 -14.11 13.57
C LEU A 96 -13.56 -14.97 14.82
N ALA A 97 -12.32 -15.25 15.25
CA ALA A 97 -12.05 -15.97 16.48
C ALA A 97 -12.39 -15.16 17.74
N ARG A 98 -12.41 -13.83 17.64
CA ARG A 98 -12.75 -12.90 18.75
C ARG A 98 -14.24 -12.58 18.86
N VAL A 99 -15.08 -13.27 18.09
CA VAL A 99 -16.53 -13.17 18.16
C VAL A 99 -17.00 -13.68 19.52
N GLY A 100 -17.14 -12.79 20.49
CA GLY A 100 -17.55 -13.12 21.85
C GLY A 100 -17.10 -12.14 22.94
N THR A 101 -16.12 -11.27 22.67
CA THR A 101 -15.52 -10.38 23.68
C THR A 101 -15.94 -8.91 23.50
N ASP A 102 -17.23 -8.62 23.46
CA ASP A 102 -17.82 -7.33 23.03
C ASP A 102 -17.73 -7.11 21.51
N TYR A 103 -18.80 -6.56 20.95
CA TYR A 103 -18.93 -6.23 19.53
C TYR A 103 -17.78 -5.37 19.03
N ALA A 104 -16.69 -5.99 18.55
CA ALA A 104 -15.62 -5.42 17.74
C ALA A 104 -15.35 -3.92 17.97
N ALA A 105 -15.35 -3.39 19.20
CA ALA A 105 -15.58 -1.95 19.43
C ALA A 105 -14.45 -1.07 18.85
N ASN A 106 -13.32 -1.70 18.48
CA ASN A 106 -12.20 -1.11 17.76
C ASN A 106 -11.69 -1.99 16.60
N GLY A 107 -12.55 -2.82 16.02
CA GLY A 107 -12.22 -3.74 14.94
C GLY A 107 -11.73 -3.01 13.69
N ARG A 108 -10.41 -3.01 13.51
CA ARG A 108 -9.72 -2.50 12.32
C ARG A 108 -8.94 -3.62 11.65
N LEU A 109 -9.02 -3.66 10.34
CA LEU A 109 -8.32 -4.59 9.46
C LEU A 109 -7.54 -3.77 8.44
N VAL A 110 -6.28 -4.11 8.17
CA VAL A 110 -5.49 -3.41 7.16
C VAL A 110 -5.40 -4.28 5.91
N VAL A 111 -5.84 -3.73 4.78
CA VAL A 111 -5.74 -4.37 3.47
C VAL A 111 -4.67 -3.64 2.68
N ALA A 112 -3.58 -4.33 2.33
CA ALA A 112 -2.45 -3.78 1.59
C ALA A 112 -2.30 -4.45 0.21
N ALA A 113 -1.95 -3.67 -0.82
CA ALA A 113 -1.76 -4.15 -2.19
C ALA A 113 -0.54 -5.05 -2.35
N ASN A 114 0.51 -4.86 -1.54
CA ASN A 114 1.84 -5.44 -1.79
C ASN A 114 2.46 -6.20 -0.63
#